data_AF-A0A8C5QIR0-F1
#
_entry.id   AF-A0A8C5QIR0-F1
#
_cell.length_a   1.000
_cell.length_b   1.000
_cell.length_c   1.000
_cell.angle_alpha   90.00
_cell.angle_beta   90.00
_cell.angle_gamma   90.00
#
_symmetry.space_group_name_H-M   'P 1'
#
loop_
_entity.id
_entity.type
_entity.pdbx_description
1 polymer ?
#
loop_
_entity_poly.entity_id
_entity_poly.type
_entity_poly.pdbx_seq_one_letter_code
_entity_poly.pdbx_strand_id
1 'polypeptide(L)'
;SEGWVDAACYLLAMVLAYFRRARFDLSEYDDLNFFTALSLANNMEEEGPFHEEIYPWALGATWRKWLPQFKELQDMLWRRMGYQALVDKKMCSEIMAEDRTHLAWTRQRRIHHGFAKRLYLRTEEECSIRGPGRSPRECELCVTKPAPYHLRSSTSSRHCTGAERRAARKCVCNV
;
A
#
# COMPACT_ATOMS: atom_id res chain seq x y z
N SER A 1 7.98 -12.84 23.05
CA SER A 1 8.46 -11.69 22.27
C SER A 1 7.42 -11.36 21.23
N GLU A 2 6.43 -10.55 21.60
CA GLU A 2 5.40 -10.09 20.66
C GLU A 2 6.02 -9.02 19.76
N GLY A 3 6.50 -9.45 18.60
CA GLY A 3 7.00 -8.55 17.57
C GLY A 3 5.86 -7.64 17.13
N TRP A 4 6.09 -6.33 17.18
CA TRP A 4 5.17 -5.34 16.66
C TRP A 4 5.07 -5.50 15.15
N VAL A 5 4.08 -6.27 14.69
CA VAL A 5 3.70 -6.30 13.28
C VAL A 5 2.91 -5.02 13.01
N ASP A 6 3.33 -4.29 12.00
CA ASP A 6 2.76 -2.99 11.64
C ASP A 6 1.32 -3.15 11.11
N ALA A 7 0.46 -2.16 11.40
CA ALA A 7 -0.90 -2.06 10.86
C ALA A 7 -0.93 -2.16 9.33
N ALA A 8 0.11 -1.67 8.65
CA ALA A 8 0.25 -1.82 7.19
C ALA A 8 0.37 -3.29 6.74
N CYS A 9 1.07 -4.14 7.50
CA CYS A 9 1.18 -5.57 7.20
C CYS A 9 -0.15 -6.28 7.44
N TYR A 10 -0.89 -5.88 8.48
CA TYR A 10 -2.22 -6.42 8.77
C TYR A 10 -3.23 -6.14 7.65
N LEU A 11 -3.24 -4.92 7.09
CA LEU A 11 -4.11 -4.59 5.95
C LEU A 11 -3.82 -5.47 4.73
N LEU A 12 -2.55 -5.73 4.42
CA LEU A 12 -2.17 -6.64 3.33
C LEU A 12 -2.59 -8.09 3.61
N ALA A 13 -2.50 -8.53 4.86
CA ALA A 13 -3.02 -9.84 5.25
C ALA A 13 -4.55 -9.92 5.12
N MET A 14 -5.28 -8.84 5.45
CA MET A 14 -6.72 -8.75 5.24
C MET A 14 -7.09 -8.85 3.76
N VAL A 15 -6.34 -8.21 2.87
CA VAL A 15 -6.55 -8.34 1.41
C VAL A 15 -6.46 -9.79 0.96
N LEU A 16 -5.43 -10.53 1.39
CA LEU A 16 -5.31 -11.95 1.09
C LEU A 16 -6.46 -12.78 1.71
N ALA A 17 -6.88 -12.44 2.93
CA ALA A 17 -8.04 -13.07 3.56
C ALA A 17 -9.32 -12.84 2.72
N TYR A 18 -9.49 -11.63 2.17
CA TYR A 18 -10.62 -11.28 1.33
C TYR A 18 -10.64 -12.04 0.02
N PHE A 19 -9.49 -12.15 -0.65
CA PHE A 19 -9.37 -12.96 -1.87
C PHE A 19 -9.73 -14.42 -1.62
N ARG A 20 -9.28 -14.99 -0.49
CA ARG A 20 -9.63 -16.36 -0.08
C ARG A 20 -11.12 -16.51 0.21
N ARG A 21 -11.73 -15.58 0.94
CA ARG A 21 -13.18 -15.59 1.25
C ARG A 21 -14.04 -15.44 0.00
N ALA A 22 -13.62 -14.57 -0.92
CA ALA A 22 -14.30 -14.36 -2.20
C ALA A 22 -14.07 -15.50 -3.19
N ARG A 23 -13.17 -16.45 -2.88
CA ARG A 23 -12.76 -17.56 -3.76
C ARG A 23 -12.30 -17.03 -5.12
N PHE A 24 -11.34 -16.12 -5.09
CA PHE A 24 -10.71 -15.62 -6.30
C PHE A 24 -9.82 -16.67 -6.95
N ASP A 25 -9.95 -16.82 -8.26
CA ASP A 25 -8.99 -17.54 -9.09
C ASP A 25 -7.74 -16.68 -9.32
N LEU A 26 -6.59 -17.28 -9.63
CA LEU A 26 -5.33 -16.55 -9.85
C LEU A 26 -5.42 -15.49 -10.96
N SER A 27 -6.33 -15.67 -11.93
CA SER A 27 -6.59 -14.67 -12.98
C SER A 27 -7.28 -13.41 -12.46
N GLU A 28 -7.91 -13.48 -11.29
CA GLU A 28 -8.59 -12.35 -10.63
C GLU A 28 -7.63 -11.57 -9.70
N TYR A 29 -6.36 -11.99 -9.59
CA TYR A 29 -5.35 -11.32 -8.76
C TYR A 29 -4.74 -10.16 -9.56
N ASP A 30 -5.59 -9.18 -9.87
CA ASP A 30 -5.22 -7.95 -10.57
C ASP A 30 -5.15 -6.74 -9.63
N ASP A 31 -4.60 -5.64 -10.15
CA ASP A 31 -4.43 -4.40 -9.40
C ASP A 31 -5.77 -3.82 -8.93
N LEU A 32 -6.81 -3.88 -9.77
CA LEU A 32 -8.11 -3.29 -9.45
C LEU A 32 -8.74 -4.00 -8.25
N ASN A 33 -8.79 -5.32 -8.30
CA ASN A 33 -9.28 -6.17 -7.22
C ASN A 33 -8.43 -6.01 -5.94
N PHE A 34 -7.11 -5.91 -6.09
CA PHE A 34 -6.21 -5.62 -4.97
C PHE A 34 -6.58 -4.28 -4.31
N PHE A 35 -6.72 -3.20 -5.08
CA PHE A 35 -7.08 -1.89 -4.53
C PHE A 35 -8.49 -1.85 -3.96
N THR A 36 -9.45 -2.56 -4.57
CA THR A 36 -10.82 -2.70 -4.04
C THR A 36 -10.80 -3.36 -2.67
N ALA A 37 -10.10 -4.49 -2.53
CA ALA A 37 -9.96 -5.21 -1.27
C ALA A 37 -9.19 -4.40 -0.23
N LEU A 38 -8.11 -3.70 -0.62
CA LEU A 38 -7.31 -2.88 0.27
C LEU A 38 -8.11 -1.67 0.78
N SER A 39 -8.90 -1.04 -0.08
CA SER A 39 -9.77 0.05 0.31
C SER A 39 -10.89 -0.44 1.25
N LEU A 40 -11.43 -1.64 1.02
CA LEU A 40 -12.40 -2.24 1.94
C LEU A 40 -11.77 -2.54 3.30
N ALA A 41 -10.53 -3.06 3.34
CA ALA A 41 -9.81 -3.32 4.58
C ALA A 41 -9.54 -2.02 5.36
N ASN A 42 -9.10 -0.97 4.66
CA ASN A 42 -8.91 0.36 5.26
C ASN A 42 -10.19 0.90 5.89
N ASN A 43 -11.34 0.76 5.21
CA ASN A 43 -12.63 1.20 5.74
C ASN A 43 -13.05 0.43 7.01
N MET A 44 -12.59 -0.82 7.19
CA MET A 44 -12.91 -1.64 8.36
C MET A 44 -11.98 -1.36 9.56
N GLU A 45 -10.73 -0.97 9.32
CA GLU A 45 -9.73 -0.75 10.37
C GLU A 45 -9.64 0.73 10.80
N GLU A 46 -9.92 1.69 9.92
CA GLU A 46 -9.65 3.11 10.15
C GLU A 46 -10.92 3.99 10.04
N GLU A 47 -11.40 4.48 11.20
CA GLU A 47 -12.34 5.60 11.28
C GLU A 47 -11.57 6.92 11.06
N GLY A 48 -11.11 7.17 9.83
CA GLY A 48 -10.22 8.29 9.51
C GLY A 48 -10.46 8.92 8.13
N PRO A 49 -10.12 10.22 7.96
CA PRO A 49 -10.38 10.96 6.73
C PRO A 49 -9.42 10.60 5.56
N PHE A 50 -8.57 9.58 5.70
CA PHE A 50 -7.52 9.23 4.72
C PHE A 50 -7.86 8.00 3.86
N HIS A 51 -9.04 7.41 4.03
CA HIS A 51 -9.50 6.29 3.21
C HIS A 51 -9.59 6.66 1.70
N GLU A 52 -9.68 7.94 1.38
CA GLU A 52 -9.72 8.44 0.00
C GLU A 52 -8.34 8.51 -0.69
N GLU A 53 -7.24 8.42 0.08
CA GLU A 53 -5.89 8.52 -0.48
C GLU A 53 -5.57 7.38 -1.46
N ILE A 54 -6.31 6.27 -1.41
CA ILE A 54 -6.13 5.10 -2.29
C ILE A 54 -6.66 5.33 -3.70
N TYR A 55 -7.68 6.19 -3.90
CA TYR A 55 -8.38 6.27 -5.19
C TYR A 55 -7.50 6.76 -6.34
N PRO A 56 -6.61 7.76 -6.17
CA PRO A 56 -5.73 8.16 -7.26
C PRO A 56 -4.75 7.07 -7.68
N TRP A 57 -4.37 6.17 -6.77
CA TRP A 57 -3.52 5.01 -7.10
C TRP A 57 -4.30 3.94 -7.85
N ALA A 58 -5.54 3.67 -7.43
CA ALA A 58 -6.39 2.66 -8.03
C ALA A 58 -6.97 3.06 -9.39
N LEU A 59 -7.34 4.34 -9.57
CA LEU A 59 -8.16 4.82 -10.69
C LEU A 59 -7.48 5.92 -11.51
N GLY A 60 -6.27 6.33 -11.14
CA GLY A 60 -5.50 7.36 -11.83
C GLY A 60 -6.02 8.79 -11.65
N ALA A 61 -5.59 9.71 -12.52
CA ALA A 61 -5.87 11.14 -12.40
C ALA A 61 -7.38 11.49 -12.44
N THR A 62 -8.19 10.70 -13.14
CA THR A 62 -9.64 10.88 -13.28
C THR A 62 -10.45 10.11 -12.24
N TRP A 63 -9.83 9.70 -11.12
CA TRP A 63 -10.45 8.84 -10.10
C TRP A 63 -11.84 9.32 -9.63
N ARG A 64 -12.04 10.64 -9.50
CA ARG A 64 -13.33 11.21 -9.07
C ARG A 64 -14.50 10.80 -9.97
N LYS A 65 -14.26 10.61 -11.27
CA LYS A 65 -15.26 10.17 -12.24
C LYS A 65 -15.63 8.69 -12.05
N TRP A 66 -14.66 7.89 -11.62
CA TRP A 66 -14.78 6.43 -11.48
C TRP A 66 -15.13 6.00 -10.06
N LEU A 67 -15.26 6.94 -9.13
CA LEU A 67 -15.53 6.68 -7.73
C LEU A 67 -16.83 5.89 -7.52
N PRO A 68 -17.96 6.20 -8.18
CA PRO A 68 -19.19 5.41 -8.02
C PRO A 68 -18.99 3.94 -8.42
N GLN A 69 -18.35 3.68 -9.57
CA GLN A 69 -18.07 2.33 -10.05
C GLN A 69 -17.11 1.59 -9.11
N PHE A 70 -16.13 2.30 -8.55
CA PHE A 70 -15.23 1.69 -7.58
C PHE A 70 -15.96 1.31 -6.28
N LYS A 71 -16.91 2.13 -5.81
CA LYS A 71 -17.77 1.78 -4.67
C LYS A 71 -18.63 0.55 -4.97
N GLU A 72 -19.18 0.44 -6.18
CA GLU A 72 -19.89 -0.76 -6.61
C GLU A 72 -19.00 -2.01 -6.58
N LEU A 73 -17.73 -1.91 -6.99
CA LEU A 73 -16.76 -3.02 -6.87
C LEU A 73 -16.52 -3.42 -5.41
N GLN A 74 -16.43 -2.46 -4.49
CA GLN A 74 -16.31 -2.75 -3.05
C GLN A 74 -17.52 -3.51 -2.53
N ASP A 75 -18.72 -3.06 -2.88
CA ASP A 75 -19.96 -3.72 -2.49
C ASP A 75 -20.05 -5.13 -3.07
N MET A 76 -19.70 -5.32 -4.36
CA MET A 76 -19.69 -6.63 -4.99
C MET A 76 -18.70 -7.59 -4.32
N LEU A 77 -17.50 -7.12 -4.00
CA LEU A 77 -16.51 -7.90 -3.25
C LEU A 77 -17.06 -8.29 -1.87
N TRP A 78 -17.61 -7.32 -1.14
CA TRP A 78 -18.15 -7.57 0.20
C TRP A 78 -19.29 -8.59 0.18
N ARG A 79 -20.20 -8.48 -0.80
CA ARG A 79 -21.27 -9.47 -1.05
C ARG A 79 -20.70 -10.84 -1.39
N ARG A 80 -19.70 -10.91 -2.27
CA ARG A 80 -19.05 -12.17 -2.69
C ARG A 80 -18.40 -12.91 -1.52
N MET A 81 -17.90 -12.17 -0.53
CA MET A 81 -17.40 -12.72 0.74
C MET A 81 -18.49 -13.09 1.75
N GLY A 82 -19.78 -13.04 1.38
CA GLY A 82 -20.88 -13.30 2.31
C GLY A 82 -21.00 -12.23 3.41
N TYR A 83 -20.61 -10.99 3.10
CA TYR A 83 -20.54 -9.86 4.03
C TYR A 83 -19.56 -10.01 5.19
N GLN A 84 -18.67 -11.01 5.15
CA GLN A 84 -17.68 -11.24 6.20
C GLN A 84 -16.42 -10.41 5.92
N ALA A 85 -16.45 -9.11 6.23
CA ALA A 85 -15.29 -8.22 6.11
C ALA A 85 -14.43 -8.15 7.39
N LEU A 86 -14.97 -8.56 8.55
CA LEU A 86 -14.20 -8.58 9.79
C LEU A 86 -13.14 -9.68 9.74
N VAL A 87 -11.88 -9.32 9.97
CA VAL A 87 -10.75 -10.26 10.05
C VAL A 87 -10.10 -10.11 11.41
N ASP A 88 -9.97 -11.22 12.12
CA ASP A 88 -9.30 -11.25 13.41
C ASP A 88 -7.78 -11.21 13.26
N LYS A 89 -7.13 -10.58 14.24
CA LYS A 89 -5.67 -10.44 14.28
C LYS A 89 -4.95 -11.79 14.20
N LYS A 90 -5.57 -12.85 14.75
CA LYS A 90 -5.01 -14.21 14.71
C LYS A 90 -4.98 -14.74 13.28
N MET A 91 -6.08 -14.68 12.54
CA MET A 91 -6.12 -15.05 11.11
C MET A 91 -5.07 -14.29 10.28
N CYS A 92 -4.95 -12.96 10.47
CA CYS A 92 -3.90 -12.21 9.78
C CYS A 92 -2.49 -12.71 10.13
N SER A 93 -2.25 -13.08 11.39
CA SER A 93 -0.96 -13.62 11.84
C SER A 93 -0.68 -15.00 11.24
N GLU A 94 -1.71 -15.83 11.06
CA GLU A 94 -1.59 -17.12 10.38
C GLU A 94 -1.23 -16.94 8.90
N ILE A 95 -1.91 -16.03 8.18
CA ILE A 95 -1.58 -15.69 6.78
C ILE A 95 -0.12 -15.23 6.66
N MET A 96 0.33 -14.31 7.52
CA MET A 96 1.72 -13.83 7.50
C MET A 96 2.73 -14.92 7.89
N ALA A 97 2.30 -15.93 8.66
CA ALA A 97 3.15 -17.04 9.06
C ALA A 97 3.39 -18.07 7.95
N GLU A 98 2.55 -18.11 6.91
CA GLU A 98 2.71 -19.00 5.76
C GLU A 98 3.99 -18.71 4.96
N ASP A 99 4.32 -17.43 4.77
CA ASP A 99 5.62 -16.99 4.25
C ASP A 99 6.14 -15.81 5.06
N ARG A 100 6.92 -16.11 6.10
CA ARG A 100 7.50 -15.09 6.98
C ARG A 100 8.60 -14.25 6.35
N THR A 101 9.13 -14.69 5.20
CA THR A 101 10.26 -14.03 4.53
C THR A 101 9.82 -13.01 3.49
N HIS A 102 8.53 -12.98 3.18
CA HIS A 102 7.97 -12.08 2.18
C HIS A 102 8.18 -10.60 2.55
N LEU A 103 8.61 -9.79 1.58
CA LEU A 103 8.90 -8.36 1.75
C LEU A 103 7.68 -7.53 2.16
N ALA A 104 6.47 -8.01 1.91
CA ALA A 104 5.25 -7.35 2.38
C ALA A 104 5.18 -7.27 3.91
N TRP A 105 5.74 -8.26 4.61
CA TRP A 105 5.68 -8.36 6.08
C TRP A 105 6.83 -7.64 6.78
N THR A 106 7.87 -7.26 6.05
CA THR A 106 9.01 -6.51 6.58
C THR A 106 8.76 -5.01 6.68
N ARG A 107 7.55 -4.56 6.29
CA ARG A 107 7.18 -3.14 6.34
C ARG A 107 7.08 -2.68 7.80
N GLN A 108 7.71 -1.55 8.10
CA GLN A 108 7.65 -0.93 9.42
C GLN A 108 7.27 0.54 9.27
N ARG A 109 6.07 0.89 9.76
CA ARG A 109 5.63 2.26 9.99
C ARG A 109 6.21 2.72 11.32
N ARG A 110 7.05 3.76 11.26
CA ARG A 110 7.52 4.41 12.48
C ARG A 110 6.36 5.11 13.17
N ILE A 111 6.39 5.15 14.50
CA ILE A 111 5.30 5.73 15.32
C ILE A 111 4.92 7.15 14.88
N HIS A 112 5.90 7.96 14.47
CA HIS A 112 5.64 9.33 14.01
C HIS A 112 4.96 9.47 12.64
N HIS A 113 4.78 8.37 11.90
CA HIS A 113 3.94 8.31 10.70
C HIS A 113 2.51 7.86 10.98
N GLY A 114 2.21 7.39 12.20
CA GLY A 114 0.87 6.97 12.60
C GLY A 114 -0.01 8.11 13.10
N PHE A 115 0.53 9.32 13.29
CA PHE A 115 -0.22 10.46 13.79
C PHE A 115 -1.08 11.08 12.68
N ALA A 116 -2.28 10.54 12.49
CA ALA A 116 -3.33 11.17 11.72
C ALA A 116 -3.62 12.57 12.29
N LYS A 117 -3.17 13.64 11.62
CA LYS A 117 -3.67 14.99 11.89
C LYS A 117 -5.14 15.07 11.47
N ARG A 118 -6.00 15.59 12.35
CA ARG A 118 -7.41 15.88 12.01
C ARG A 118 -7.46 16.82 10.81
N LEU A 119 -8.48 16.69 9.96
CA LEU A 119 -8.57 17.41 8.68
C LEU A 119 -8.42 18.94 8.83
N TYR A 120 -9.02 19.52 9.88
CA TYR A 120 -8.93 20.98 10.15
C TYR A 120 -7.56 21.45 10.64
N LEU A 121 -6.65 20.54 11.00
CA LEU A 121 -5.27 20.86 11.40
C LEU A 121 -4.29 20.73 10.23
N ARG A 122 -4.77 20.34 9.04
CA ARG A 122 -3.93 20.17 7.85
C ARG A 122 -3.96 21.43 7.00
N THR A 123 -2.79 21.78 6.47
CA THR A 123 -2.66 22.78 5.42
C THR A 123 -3.28 22.28 4.10
N GLU A 124 -3.69 23.18 3.21
CA GLU A 124 -4.19 22.80 1.88
C GLU A 124 -3.18 21.96 1.10
N GLU A 125 -1.88 22.25 1.25
CA GLU A 125 -0.83 21.45 0.67
C GLU A 125 -0.78 20.04 1.25
N GLU A 126 -0.94 19.83 2.56
CA GLU A 126 -1.00 18.51 3.20
C GLU A 126 -2.25 17.72 2.81
N CYS A 127 -3.33 18.39 2.44
CA CYS A 127 -4.58 17.80 1.94
C CYS A 127 -4.51 17.39 0.46
N SER A 128 -3.50 17.87 -0.29
CA SER A 128 -3.33 17.50 -1.70
C SER A 128 -2.78 16.07 -1.84
N ILE A 129 -3.62 15.17 -2.37
CA ILE A 129 -3.26 13.77 -2.64
C ILE A 129 -2.21 13.73 -3.77
N ARG A 130 -1.05 13.13 -3.50
CA ARG A 130 0.11 13.11 -4.41
C ARG A 130 -0.15 12.30 -5.70
N GLY A 131 -0.88 11.19 -5.59
CA GLY A 131 -1.16 10.26 -6.69
C GLY A 131 0.08 9.50 -7.21
N PRO A 132 -0.12 8.64 -8.23
CA PRO A 132 0.95 7.86 -8.83
C PRO A 132 1.99 8.75 -9.53
N GLY A 133 3.25 8.30 -9.53
CA GLY A 133 4.36 8.99 -10.20
C GLY A 133 5.01 10.13 -9.40
N ARG A 134 4.65 10.32 -8.12
CA ARG A 134 5.33 11.26 -7.21
C ARG A 134 5.94 10.53 -6.03
N SER A 135 7.09 11.01 -5.54
CA SER A 135 7.68 10.50 -4.31
C SER A 135 6.79 10.82 -3.08
N PRO A 136 6.77 9.95 -2.07
CA PRO A 136 6.17 10.26 -0.77
C PRO A 136 6.73 11.58 -0.21
N ARG A 137 5.95 12.28 0.63
CA ARG A 137 6.46 13.47 1.31
C ARG A 137 7.67 13.07 2.16
N GLU A 138 8.75 13.83 2.03
CA GLU A 138 9.89 13.65 2.92
C GLU A 138 9.46 13.96 4.35
N CYS A 139 9.84 13.08 5.28
CA CYS A 139 9.58 13.28 6.69
C CYS A 139 10.87 13.76 7.34
N GLU A 140 10.86 14.97 7.89
CA GLU A 140 12.02 15.59 8.53
C GLU A 140 12.60 14.72 9.66
N LEU A 141 11.74 14.02 10.40
CA LEU A 141 12.15 13.07 11.45
C LEU A 141 12.84 11.81 10.88
N CYS A 142 12.49 11.39 9.66
CA CYS A 142 13.14 10.28 8.98
C CYS A 142 14.47 10.68 8.34
N VAL A 143 14.57 11.91 7.85
CA VAL A 143 15.80 12.45 7.28
C VAL A 143 16.86 12.63 8.38
N THR A 144 16.45 13.10 9.55
CA THR A 144 17.35 13.36 10.69
C THR A 144 17.73 12.10 11.48
N LYS A 145 16.89 11.06 11.47
CA LYS A 145 17.17 9.77 12.10
C LYS A 145 16.89 8.61 11.14
N PRO A 146 17.75 8.33 10.15
CA PRO A 146 17.56 7.18 9.29
C PRO A 146 17.62 5.89 10.13
N ALA A 147 16.68 4.98 9.90
CA ALA A 147 16.74 3.63 10.45
C ALA A 147 18.03 2.95 9.94
N PRO A 148 18.65 2.08 10.74
CA PRO A 148 19.95 1.48 10.41
C PRO A 148 19.97 0.65 9.11
N TYR A 149 18.82 0.40 8.48
CA TYR A 149 18.70 -0.41 7.26
C TYR A 149 18.31 0.38 6.00
N HIS A 150 18.31 1.72 6.00
CA HIS A 150 18.14 2.43 4.73
C HIS A 150 19.39 2.26 3.85
N LEU A 151 19.34 1.26 2.96
CA LEU A 151 20.07 1.27 1.70
C LEU A 151 19.72 2.57 0.99
N ARG A 152 20.58 3.56 1.17
CA ARG A 152 20.58 4.80 0.44
C ARG A 152 20.75 4.43 -1.03
N SER A 153 19.69 4.50 -1.82
CA SER A 153 19.82 4.61 -3.27
C SER A 153 20.54 5.93 -3.52
N SER A 154 21.87 5.86 -3.58
CA SER A 154 22.72 6.97 -3.93
C SER A 154 22.34 7.39 -5.35
N THR A 155 21.55 8.44 -5.49
CA THR A 155 21.47 9.23 -6.71
C THR A 155 22.83 9.89 -6.91
N SER A 156 23.78 9.12 -7.43
CA SER A 156 24.97 9.68 -8.04
C SER A 156 24.49 10.34 -9.33
N SER A 157 24.29 11.65 -9.26
CA SER A 157 24.26 12.50 -10.45
C SER A 157 25.55 12.23 -11.23
N ARG A 158 25.45 11.43 -12.29
CA ARG A 158 26.48 11.34 -13.32
C ARG A 158 25.84 11.79 -14.62
N HIS A 159 26.07 13.06 -14.93
CA HIS A 159 26.21 13.44 -16.32
C HIS A 159 27.37 12.60 -16.90
N CYS A 160 27.04 11.67 -17.79
CA CYS A 160 28.02 11.00 -18.64
C CYS A 160 27.64 11.28 -20.10
N THR A 161 28.42 12.16 -20.71
CA THR A 161 28.51 12.33 -22.16
C THR A 161 29.21 11.14 -22.80
N GLY A 162 28.68 10.67 -23.93
CA GLY A 162 29.44 10.06 -25.04
C GLY A 162 30.20 8.75 -24.83
N ALA A 163 29.74 7.72 -25.54
CA ALA A 163 30.51 6.63 -26.19
C ALA A 163 31.24 5.58 -25.31
N GLU A 164 30.78 4.33 -25.35
CA GLU A 164 31.46 3.19 -26.00
C GLU A 164 30.87 1.82 -25.62
N ARG A 165 31.02 0.87 -26.55
CA ARG A 165 30.42 -0.47 -26.55
C ARG A 165 31.23 -1.46 -25.71
N ARG A 166 30.56 -2.25 -24.85
CA ARG A 166 30.53 -3.74 -24.85
C ARG A 166 30.16 -4.29 -23.46
N ALA A 167 29.25 -5.27 -23.51
CA ALA A 167 29.07 -6.42 -22.61
C ALA A 167 28.96 -6.15 -21.09
N ALA A 168 27.75 -6.30 -20.54
CA ALA A 168 27.41 -7.43 -19.66
C ALA A 168 26.01 -7.25 -19.01
N ARG A 169 25.25 -8.34 -19.06
CA ARG A 169 24.21 -8.78 -18.11
C ARG A 169 22.88 -8.01 -18.09
N LYS A 170 21.89 -8.68 -18.70
CA LYS A 170 20.44 -8.46 -18.57
C LYS A 170 20.04 -8.40 -17.08
N CYS A 171 19.60 -7.25 -16.60
CA CYS A 171 18.62 -7.20 -15.52
C CYS A 171 17.24 -7.20 -16.17
N VAL A 172 16.57 -8.35 -16.09
CA VAL A 172 15.15 -8.49 -16.40
C VAL A 172 14.40 -7.95 -15.19
N CYS A 173 13.90 -6.72 -15.30
CA CYS A 173 12.81 -6.25 -14.46
C CYS A 173 11.53 -6.62 -15.22
N ASN A 174 10.97 -7.80 -14.95
CA ASN A 174 9.64 -8.13 -15.44
C ASN A 174 8.62 -7.40 -14.57
N VAL A 175 7.70 -6.77 -15.30
CA VAL A 175 6.51 -6.03 -14.89
C VAL A 175 5.63 -6.85 -13.97
#